data_AF-A0A396EMG1-F1
#
_entry.id   AF-A0A396EMG1-F1
#
_cell.length_a   1.000
_cell.length_b   1.000
_cell.length_c   1.000
_cell.angle_alpha   90.00
_cell.angle_beta   90.00
_cell.angle_gamma   90.00
#
_symmetry.space_group_name_H-M   'P 1'
#
loop_
_entity.id
_entity.type
_entity.pdbx_description
1 polymer ?
#
loop_
_entity_poly.entity_id
_entity_poly.type
_entity_poly.pdbx_seq_one_letter_code
_entity_poly.pdbx_strand_id
1 'polypeptide(L)'
;MKQQKLFHLVLSAILIVCTTGCYDKDEIKDAEKYLFKDIQYSFEEEGDGFSTYDVELLPFIMENNLNSSITTTNSPFEDTWQETTFQSNDPGAFAWMGEEDIFVNAPYMFGDELSLSGTTIKYGSETTKAKGPNSSTSTISIPPHCRLIIKGTLHYSKLVATYTLTFVGEYTKTEKQIKGKFIQTTPESYTGDITMKPITAD
;
A
#
# COMPACT_ATOMS: atom_id res chain seq x y z
N MET A 1 -48.43 66.71 38.98
CA MET A 1 -46.97 66.47 38.99
C MET A 1 -46.66 65.06 38.51
N LYS A 2 -46.17 64.91 37.28
CA LYS A 2 -45.01 64.07 36.88
C LYS A 2 -45.00 63.96 35.35
N GLN A 3 -43.98 64.58 34.76
CA GLN A 3 -43.61 64.47 33.36
C GLN A 3 -42.72 63.23 33.14
N GLN A 4 -42.51 62.96 31.84
CA GLN A 4 -41.45 62.20 31.15
C GLN A 4 -41.93 60.85 30.61
N LYS A 5 -42.37 60.80 29.34
CA LYS A 5 -41.57 60.68 28.08
C LYS A 5 -40.77 59.38 28.05
N LEU A 6 -40.97 58.51 27.05
CA LEU A 6 -40.01 58.25 25.94
C LEU A 6 -40.46 57.07 25.04
N PHE A 7 -40.58 57.35 23.72
CA PHE A 7 -40.27 56.52 22.53
C PHE A 7 -41.20 55.33 22.14
N HIS A 8 -41.92 55.42 21.00
CA HIS A 8 -41.51 55.10 19.59
C HIS A 8 -41.17 53.60 19.42
N LEU A 9 -41.75 52.82 18.51
CA LEU A 9 -41.87 52.93 17.05
C LEU A 9 -42.80 51.76 16.61
N VAL A 10 -43.94 51.92 15.90
CA VAL A 10 -44.10 51.93 14.43
C VAL A 10 -43.36 50.71 13.80
N LEU A 11 -43.97 49.76 13.06
CA LEU A 11 -44.71 49.97 11.82
C LEU A 11 -45.40 48.66 11.37
N SER A 12 -46.53 48.87 10.73
CA SER A 12 -47.41 48.00 9.95
C SER A 12 -46.77 47.20 8.79
N ALA A 13 -47.35 46.01 8.59
CA ALA A 13 -47.75 45.31 7.35
C ALA A 13 -47.17 45.72 5.97
N ILE A 14 -46.89 44.72 5.12
CA ILE A 14 -47.60 44.44 3.84
C ILE A 14 -46.97 43.22 3.11
N LEU A 15 -47.85 42.39 2.52
CA LEU A 15 -47.60 41.21 1.68
C LEU A 15 -46.79 41.48 0.41
N ILE A 16 -45.95 40.52 -0.02
CA ILE A 16 -45.49 40.38 -1.42
C ILE A 16 -45.44 38.89 -1.85
N VAL A 17 -46.39 38.55 -2.73
CA VAL A 17 -46.30 37.80 -4.00
C VAL A 17 -45.64 36.41 -4.04
N CYS A 18 -46.46 35.43 -4.44
CA CYS A 18 -46.04 34.15 -5.02
C CYS A 18 -45.28 34.37 -6.33
N THR A 19 -44.05 33.88 -6.43
CA THR A 19 -43.48 33.44 -7.69
C THR A 19 -43.01 32.00 -7.54
N THR A 20 -43.64 31.12 -8.31
CA THR A 20 -43.06 29.85 -8.71
C THR A 20 -41.79 30.17 -9.49
N GLY A 21 -40.64 30.11 -8.81
CA GLY A 21 -39.36 30.03 -9.49
C GLY A 21 -39.33 28.72 -10.26
N CYS A 22 -39.43 28.80 -11.59
CA CYS A 22 -38.98 27.73 -12.46
C CYS A 22 -37.52 27.46 -12.06
N TYR A 23 -37.30 26.38 -11.31
CA TYR A 23 -35.98 25.78 -11.29
C TYR A 23 -35.78 25.26 -12.71
N ASP A 24 -34.89 25.92 -13.45
CA ASP A 24 -34.23 25.28 -14.58
C ASP A 24 -33.66 23.97 -14.04
N LYS A 25 -34.39 22.90 -14.33
CA LYS A 25 -33.83 21.57 -14.42
C LYS A 25 -32.84 21.66 -15.57
N ASP A 26 -31.61 21.22 -15.34
CA ASP A 26 -30.54 21.05 -16.33
C ASP A 26 -29.32 22.00 -16.21
N GLU A 27 -28.99 22.46 -15.01
CA GLU A 27 -27.56 22.59 -14.64
C GLU A 27 -27.26 21.63 -13.48
N ILE A 28 -27.21 20.33 -13.82
CA ILE A 28 -26.24 19.47 -13.13
C ILE A 28 -24.90 20.09 -13.51
N LYS A 29 -24.28 20.83 -12.58
CA LYS A 29 -22.86 21.13 -12.71
C LYS A 29 -22.18 19.78 -12.83
N ASP A 30 -21.75 19.42 -14.04
CA ASP A 30 -20.80 18.34 -14.23
C ASP A 30 -19.67 18.62 -13.25
N ALA A 31 -19.63 17.85 -12.15
CA ALA A 31 -18.59 18.01 -11.16
C ALA A 31 -17.27 17.76 -11.90
N GLU A 32 -16.32 18.68 -11.77
CA GLU A 32 -15.05 18.60 -12.51
C GLU A 32 -14.45 17.20 -12.37
N LYS A 33 -14.35 16.48 -13.49
CA LYS A 33 -13.72 15.17 -13.52
C LYS A 33 -12.21 15.36 -13.59
N TYR A 34 -11.49 14.69 -12.70
CA TYR A 34 -10.03 14.70 -12.70
C TYR A 34 -9.50 13.40 -13.30
N LEU A 35 -8.60 13.53 -14.27
CA LEU A 35 -7.94 12.41 -14.92
C LEU A 35 -6.51 12.26 -14.36
N PHE A 36 -6.09 11.02 -14.11
CA PHE A 36 -4.70 10.73 -13.74
C PHE A 36 -3.76 11.21 -14.86
N LYS A 37 -2.72 11.95 -14.48
CA LYS A 37 -1.70 12.47 -15.40
C LYS A 37 -0.39 11.73 -15.23
N ASP A 38 0.20 11.80 -14.03
CA ASP A 38 1.46 11.16 -13.71
C ASP A 38 1.62 10.91 -12.21
N ILE A 39 2.63 10.11 -11.88
CA ILE A 39 3.18 9.97 -10.53
C ILE A 39 4.70 10.18 -10.61
N GLN A 40 5.25 10.85 -9.62
CA GLN A 40 6.68 11.05 -9.46
C GLN A 40 7.09 10.57 -8.06
N TYR A 41 8.30 10.02 -7.95
CA TYR A 41 8.86 9.52 -6.70
C TYR A 41 10.18 10.20 -6.40
N SER A 42 10.42 10.47 -5.11
CA SER A 42 11.62 11.13 -4.63
C SER A 42 11.90 10.74 -3.18
N PHE A 43 13.14 10.97 -2.74
CA PHE A 43 13.52 10.92 -1.34
C PHE A 43 13.57 12.35 -0.82
N GLU A 44 12.45 12.83 -0.28
CA GLU A 44 12.26 14.23 0.12
C GLU A 44 12.20 14.41 1.63
N GLU A 45 11.70 13.41 2.37
CA GLU A 45 11.41 13.56 3.79
C GLU A 45 12.12 12.52 4.64
N GLU A 46 12.20 12.78 5.94
CA GLU A 46 12.75 11.83 6.91
C GLU A 46 11.99 10.50 6.87
N GLY A 47 12.76 9.40 6.84
CA GLY A 47 12.22 8.04 6.73
C GLY A 47 12.08 7.53 5.29
N ASP A 48 12.29 8.39 4.28
CA ASP A 48 12.50 7.95 2.90
C ASP A 48 13.85 7.22 2.75
N GLY A 49 13.91 6.31 1.78
CA GLY A 49 15.12 5.59 1.42
C GLY A 49 14.92 4.09 1.30
N PHE A 50 16.04 3.39 1.23
CA PHE A 50 16.11 1.94 1.15
C PHE A 50 16.73 1.37 2.42
N SER A 51 16.14 0.30 2.93
CA SER A 51 16.64 -0.42 4.10
C SER A 51 16.43 -1.92 3.95
N THR A 52 17.12 -2.70 4.77
CA THR A 52 16.93 -4.15 4.85
C THR A 52 16.60 -4.56 6.27
N TYR A 53 15.89 -5.68 6.41
CA TYR A 53 15.59 -6.27 7.71
C TYR A 53 15.41 -7.79 7.59
N ASP A 54 15.59 -8.47 8.70
CA ASP A 54 15.57 -9.93 8.76
C ASP A 54 14.30 -10.42 9.46
N VAL A 55 13.76 -11.52 8.95
CA VAL A 55 12.64 -12.25 9.55
C VAL A 55 13.09 -13.68 9.81
N GLU A 56 13.29 -14.01 11.09
CA GLU A 56 13.58 -15.39 11.51
C GLU A 56 12.35 -16.26 11.28
N LEU A 57 12.55 -17.39 10.59
CA LEU A 57 11.52 -18.38 10.38
C LEU A 57 11.47 -19.35 11.56
N LEU A 58 10.26 -19.80 11.86
CA LEU A 58 10.08 -20.90 12.80
C LEU A 58 10.85 -22.14 12.30
N PRO A 59 11.58 -22.84 13.18
CA PRO A 59 12.33 -24.02 12.77
C PRO A 59 11.39 -25.08 12.19
N PHE A 60 11.68 -25.53 10.97
CA PHE A 60 11.02 -26.70 10.41
C PHE A 60 11.70 -27.96 10.95
N ILE A 61 10.90 -28.89 11.46
CA ILE A 61 11.38 -30.14 12.05
C ILE A 61 10.63 -31.30 11.41
N MET A 62 11.38 -32.28 10.91
CA MET A 62 10.82 -33.52 10.38
C MET A 62 11.63 -34.71 10.86
N GLU A 63 10.93 -35.76 11.29
CA GLU A 63 11.55 -36.99 11.79
C GLU A 63 11.27 -38.14 10.82
N ASN A 64 12.32 -38.89 10.50
CA ASN A 64 12.22 -40.14 9.78
C ASN A 64 12.38 -41.32 10.74
N ASN A 65 11.27 -41.89 11.19
CA ASN A 65 11.26 -43.08 12.04
C ASN A 65 11.28 -44.40 11.25
N LEU A 66 11.42 -44.34 9.91
CA LEU A 66 11.42 -45.52 9.05
C LEU A 66 12.84 -46.10 8.91
N ASN A 67 12.90 -47.34 8.42
CA ASN A 67 14.16 -48.04 8.11
C ASN A 67 14.74 -47.68 6.73
N SER A 68 14.09 -46.77 5.99
CA SER A 68 14.52 -46.28 4.68
C SER A 68 14.59 -44.76 4.67
N SER A 69 15.39 -44.17 3.79
CA SER A 69 15.42 -42.71 3.61
C SER A 69 14.07 -42.19 3.12
N ILE A 70 13.71 -40.99 3.57
CA ILE A 70 12.59 -40.20 3.01
C ILE A 70 13.13 -38.89 2.43
N THR A 71 12.35 -38.23 1.59
CA THR A 71 12.71 -36.92 1.02
C THR A 71 11.69 -35.87 1.41
N THR A 72 12.16 -34.66 1.66
CA THR A 72 11.31 -33.46 1.81
C THR A 72 11.82 -32.34 0.94
N THR A 73 10.95 -31.36 0.67
CA THR A 73 11.30 -30.17 -0.09
C THR A 73 11.35 -28.97 0.87
N ASN A 74 12.38 -28.14 0.71
CA ASN A 74 12.49 -26.83 1.37
C ASN A 74 12.28 -25.74 0.32
N SER A 75 11.23 -24.93 0.52
CA SER A 75 10.85 -23.83 -0.37
C SER A 75 10.65 -22.54 0.43
N PRO A 76 11.73 -21.85 0.84
CA PRO A 76 11.65 -20.74 1.80
C PRO A 76 10.84 -19.53 1.32
N PHE A 77 10.61 -19.40 0.02
CA PHE A 77 9.82 -18.32 -0.58
C PHE A 77 8.39 -18.74 -0.95
N GLU A 78 7.94 -19.96 -0.61
CA GLU A 78 6.62 -20.45 -1.00
C GLU A 78 5.48 -19.58 -0.47
N ASP A 79 5.61 -19.08 0.76
CA ASP A 79 4.61 -18.23 1.43
C ASP A 79 5.03 -16.77 1.56
N THR A 80 5.97 -16.30 0.73
CA THR A 80 6.42 -14.90 0.74
C THR A 80 5.75 -14.06 -0.35
N TRP A 81 5.54 -12.79 0.00
CA TRP A 81 4.86 -11.80 -0.81
C TRP A 81 5.69 -10.52 -0.85
N GLN A 82 5.71 -9.89 -2.02
CA GLN A 82 6.03 -8.48 -2.15
C GLN A 82 4.78 -7.69 -1.78
N GLU A 83 4.90 -6.73 -0.87
CA GLU A 83 3.77 -5.92 -0.41
C GLU A 83 4.02 -4.46 -0.75
N THR A 84 2.99 -3.79 -1.25
CA THR A 84 3.04 -2.37 -1.61
C THR A 84 1.87 -1.63 -0.97
N THR A 85 2.16 -0.48 -0.37
CA THR A 85 1.18 0.37 0.30
C THR A 85 1.40 1.83 -0.09
N PHE A 86 0.30 2.55 -0.35
CA PHE A 86 0.29 4.00 -0.45
C PHE A 86 -0.31 4.59 0.82
N GLN A 87 0.34 5.60 1.38
CA GLN A 87 -0.13 6.34 2.54
C GLN A 87 -0.16 7.82 2.22
N SER A 88 -1.17 8.54 2.70
CA SER A 88 -1.21 10.00 2.58
C SER A 88 -1.96 10.59 3.77
N ASN A 89 -1.53 11.79 4.18
CA ASN A 89 -2.22 12.59 5.17
C ASN A 89 -3.34 13.45 4.56
N ASP A 90 -3.43 13.53 3.22
CA ASP A 90 -4.53 14.19 2.55
C ASP A 90 -5.80 13.31 2.70
N PRO A 91 -6.86 13.79 3.38
CA PRO A 91 -8.09 13.03 3.57
C PRO A 91 -8.79 12.69 2.25
N GLY A 92 -8.48 13.43 1.18
CA GLY A 92 -8.93 13.17 -0.17
C GLY A 92 -8.12 12.12 -0.90
N ALA A 93 -6.93 11.71 -0.45
CA ALA A 93 -5.98 10.95 -1.26
C ALA A 93 -6.54 9.69 -1.95
N PHE A 94 -7.53 9.05 -1.32
CA PHE A 94 -8.17 7.82 -1.78
C PHE A 94 -9.68 7.98 -2.02
N ALA A 95 -10.27 9.11 -1.63
CA ALA A 95 -11.72 9.33 -1.67
C ALA A 95 -12.27 9.67 -3.06
N TRP A 96 -11.42 10.15 -3.97
CA TRP A 96 -11.80 10.57 -5.33
C TRP A 96 -11.50 9.53 -6.41
N MET A 97 -10.98 8.36 -6.03
CA MET A 97 -10.88 7.24 -6.97
C MET A 97 -12.33 6.92 -7.35
N GLY A 98 -12.73 7.31 -8.57
CA GLY A 98 -14.08 7.04 -9.08
C GLY A 98 -14.32 5.55 -9.23
N GLU A 99 -15.21 5.14 -10.14
CA GLU A 99 -15.39 3.71 -10.43
C GLU A 99 -14.17 3.08 -11.11
N GLU A 100 -13.25 3.88 -11.67
CA GLU A 100 -12.08 3.39 -12.39
C GLU A 100 -10.85 3.26 -11.48
N ASP A 101 -10.23 2.09 -11.54
CA ASP A 101 -8.96 1.81 -10.88
C ASP A 101 -7.81 2.57 -11.56
N ILE A 102 -7.00 3.25 -10.74
CA ILE A 102 -5.79 3.92 -11.19
C ILE A 102 -4.61 2.97 -11.02
N PHE A 103 -3.85 2.75 -12.09
CA PHE A 103 -2.62 1.97 -12.07
C PHE A 103 -1.42 2.89 -12.31
N VAL A 104 -0.43 2.81 -11.42
CA VAL A 104 0.77 3.65 -11.45
C VAL A 104 2.03 2.80 -11.56
N ASN A 105 3.06 3.32 -12.22
CA ASN A 105 4.35 2.65 -12.26
C ASN A 105 4.98 2.62 -10.87
N ALA A 106 5.46 1.45 -10.46
CA ALA A 106 6.16 1.29 -9.20
C ALA A 106 7.62 1.76 -9.33
N PRO A 107 8.16 2.49 -8.34
CA PRO A 107 9.57 2.80 -8.29
C PRO A 107 10.38 1.56 -7.88
N TYR A 108 11.66 1.57 -8.22
CA TYR A 108 12.64 0.62 -7.71
C TYR A 108 13.99 1.31 -7.55
N MET A 109 14.88 0.69 -6.77
CA MET A 109 16.26 1.16 -6.59
C MET A 109 17.16 0.56 -7.67
N PHE A 110 17.85 1.42 -8.42
CA PHE A 110 18.96 1.03 -9.29
C PHE A 110 20.25 1.69 -8.79
N GLY A 111 21.08 0.91 -8.10
CA GLY A 111 22.18 1.49 -7.32
C GLY A 111 21.60 2.41 -6.24
N ASP A 112 22.03 3.67 -6.25
CA ASP A 112 21.58 4.69 -5.29
C ASP A 112 20.45 5.59 -5.84
N GLU A 113 19.94 5.32 -7.06
CA GLU A 113 18.92 6.13 -7.71
C GLU A 113 17.55 5.43 -7.77
N LEU A 114 16.50 6.24 -7.62
CA LEU A 114 15.12 5.83 -7.89
C LEU A 114 14.88 5.82 -9.40
N SER A 115 14.35 4.70 -9.89
CA SER A 115 13.91 4.55 -11.28
C SER A 115 12.53 3.88 -11.33
N LEU A 116 11.87 3.95 -12.48
CA LEU A 116 10.58 3.29 -12.68
C LEU A 116 10.79 1.85 -13.16
N SER A 117 10.16 0.90 -12.47
CA SER A 117 10.33 -0.54 -12.75
C SER A 117 9.62 -1.00 -14.03
N GLY A 118 8.72 -0.19 -14.57
CA GLY A 118 7.77 -0.57 -15.63
C GLY A 118 6.65 -1.51 -15.17
N THR A 119 6.67 -1.95 -13.91
CA THR A 119 5.56 -2.70 -13.29
C THR A 119 4.51 -1.72 -12.81
N THR A 120 3.24 -1.98 -13.15
CA THR A 120 2.12 -1.16 -12.68
C THR A 120 1.47 -1.77 -11.44
N ILE A 121 1.10 -0.92 -10.49
CA ILE A 121 0.43 -1.28 -9.24
C ILE A 121 -0.82 -0.43 -9.10
N LYS A 122 -1.91 -1.04 -8.59
CA LYS A 122 -3.13 -0.31 -8.27
C LYS A 122 -2.84 0.71 -7.17
N TYR A 123 -3.07 1.99 -7.45
CA TYR A 123 -3.07 3.04 -6.45
C TYR A 123 -4.33 2.92 -5.59
N GLY A 124 -4.16 3.01 -4.27
CA GLY A 124 -5.28 2.93 -3.33
C GLY A 124 -4.84 2.82 -1.88
N SER A 125 -5.82 2.83 -0.97
CA SER A 125 -5.58 2.74 0.47
C SER A 125 -5.26 1.32 0.95
N GLU A 126 -5.51 0.31 0.13
CA GLU A 126 -5.25 -1.09 0.47
C GLU A 126 -3.80 -1.48 0.16
N THR A 127 -3.23 -2.34 1.00
CA THR A 127 -1.95 -2.99 0.71
C THR A 127 -2.16 -4.05 -0.36
N THR A 128 -1.47 -3.91 -1.49
CA THR A 128 -1.46 -4.92 -2.55
C THR A 128 -0.38 -5.97 -2.26
N LYS A 129 -0.67 -7.25 -2.51
CA LYS A 129 0.29 -8.35 -2.41
C LYS A 129 0.53 -8.97 -3.77
N ALA A 130 1.79 -9.03 -4.18
CA ALA A 130 2.24 -9.77 -5.36
C ALA A 130 3.16 -10.90 -4.92
N LYS A 131 3.23 -11.98 -5.71
CA LYS A 131 4.18 -13.06 -5.42
C LYS A 131 5.59 -12.48 -5.42
N GLY A 132 6.39 -12.78 -4.40
CA GLY A 132 7.77 -12.29 -4.33
C GLY A 132 8.58 -12.67 -5.58
N PRO A 133 9.55 -11.84 -6.00
CA PRO A 133 10.29 -12.07 -7.25
C PRO A 133 11.25 -13.26 -7.16
N ASN A 134 11.59 -13.67 -5.93
CA ASN A 134 12.54 -14.73 -5.67
C ASN A 134 11.83 -16.06 -5.41
N SER A 135 12.42 -17.12 -5.94
CA SER A 135 12.02 -18.50 -5.67
C SER A 135 13.27 -19.36 -5.49
N SER A 136 13.18 -20.32 -4.56
CA SER A 136 14.23 -21.31 -4.35
C SER A 136 13.57 -22.56 -3.80
N THR A 137 14.00 -23.70 -4.31
CA THR A 137 13.49 -25.01 -3.91
C THR A 137 14.65 -25.99 -3.83
N SER A 138 14.74 -26.75 -2.75
CA SER A 138 15.77 -27.77 -2.56
C SER A 138 15.17 -29.04 -1.99
N THR A 139 15.54 -30.20 -2.54
CA THR A 139 15.15 -31.50 -2.01
C THR A 139 16.20 -32.01 -1.04
N ILE A 140 15.75 -32.45 0.14
CA ILE A 140 16.59 -32.94 1.21
C ILE A 140 16.24 -34.40 1.46
N SER A 141 17.25 -35.27 1.43
CA SER A 141 17.11 -36.66 1.83
C SER A 141 17.38 -36.79 3.34
N ILE A 142 16.44 -37.41 4.05
CA ILE A 142 16.51 -37.67 5.49
C ILE A 142 16.81 -39.16 5.67
N PRO A 143 17.98 -39.52 6.21
CA PRO A 143 18.32 -40.93 6.47
C PRO A 143 17.33 -41.61 7.43
N PRO A 144 17.29 -42.95 7.47
CA PRO A 144 16.58 -43.70 8.50
C PRO A 144 16.94 -43.21 9.91
N HIS A 145 15.97 -43.18 10.81
CA HIS A 145 16.13 -42.85 12.24
C HIS A 145 16.83 -41.51 12.50
N CYS A 146 16.57 -40.52 11.63
CA CYS A 146 17.13 -39.17 11.74
C CYS A 146 16.04 -38.11 11.80
N ARG A 147 16.34 -37.04 12.53
CA ARG A 147 15.59 -35.79 12.60
C ARG A 147 16.31 -34.72 11.77
N LEU A 148 15.58 -34.15 10.84
CA LEU A 148 15.92 -32.93 10.12
C LEU A 148 15.42 -31.71 10.91
N ILE A 149 16.29 -30.72 11.07
CA ILE A 149 15.96 -29.40 11.60
C ILE A 149 16.47 -28.36 10.61
N ILE A 150 15.59 -27.51 10.11
CA ILE A 150 15.93 -26.37 9.26
C ILE A 150 15.62 -25.10 10.05
N LYS A 151 16.63 -24.25 10.26
CA LYS A 151 16.45 -22.89 10.75
C LYS A 151 16.74 -21.94 9.61
N GLY A 152 15.89 -20.95 9.44
CA GLY A 152 15.97 -20.06 8.29
C GLY A 152 15.74 -18.61 8.68
N THR A 153 16.35 -17.71 7.91
CA THR A 153 16.12 -16.27 7.98
C THR A 153 15.83 -15.78 6.57
N LEU A 154 14.71 -15.07 6.42
CA LEU A 154 14.41 -14.31 5.21
C LEU A 154 14.94 -12.90 5.35
N HIS A 155 15.67 -12.45 4.34
CA HIS A 155 16.17 -11.08 4.26
C HIS A 155 15.24 -10.28 3.35
N TYR A 156 14.63 -9.24 3.89
CA TYR A 156 13.74 -8.34 3.19
C TYR A 156 14.41 -7.02 2.88
N SER A 157 14.03 -6.41 1.77
CA SER A 157 14.23 -5.00 1.52
C SER A 157 12.96 -4.21 1.81
N LYS A 158 13.13 -2.93 2.13
CA LYS A 158 12.05 -1.96 2.28
C LYS A 158 12.44 -0.66 1.57
N LEU A 159 11.66 -0.28 0.58
CA LEU A 159 11.72 1.00 -0.11
C LEU A 159 10.62 1.91 0.42
N VAL A 160 10.99 3.09 0.89
CA VAL A 160 10.07 4.18 1.25
C VAL A 160 10.40 5.38 0.38
N ALA A 161 9.43 5.87 -0.39
CA ALA A 161 9.61 7.05 -1.22
C ALA A 161 8.43 8.01 -1.06
N THR A 162 8.70 9.30 -1.10
CA THR A 162 7.65 10.29 -1.26
C THR A 162 7.12 10.21 -2.67
N TYR A 163 5.81 10.11 -2.84
CA TYR A 163 5.16 10.23 -4.13
C TYR A 163 4.45 11.57 -4.27
N THR A 164 4.44 12.11 -5.49
CA THR A 164 3.55 13.19 -5.91
C THR A 164 2.70 12.68 -7.06
N LEU A 165 1.40 12.55 -6.82
CA LEU A 165 0.41 12.08 -7.78
C LEU A 165 -0.31 13.28 -8.38
N THR A 166 -0.23 13.47 -9.70
CA THR A 166 -0.84 14.61 -10.38
C THR A 166 -2.09 14.18 -11.15
N PHE A 167 -3.14 14.97 -10.99
CA PHE A 167 -4.36 14.89 -11.78
C PHE A 167 -4.58 16.17 -12.55
N VAL A 168 -5.24 16.06 -13.71
CA VAL A 168 -5.66 17.20 -14.51
C VAL A 168 -7.17 17.21 -14.66
N GLY A 169 -7.79 18.36 -14.40
CA GLY A 169 -9.21 18.58 -14.62
C GLY A 169 -9.54 18.48 -16.10
N GLU A 170 -10.52 17.64 -16.45
CA GLU A 170 -10.91 17.36 -17.82
C GLU A 170 -11.36 18.62 -18.55
N TYR A 171 -12.12 19.50 -17.89
CA TYR A 171 -12.68 20.71 -18.49
C TYR A 171 -11.85 21.94 -18.15
N THR A 172 -11.45 22.10 -16.89
CA THR A 172 -10.74 23.29 -16.41
C THR A 172 -9.25 23.27 -16.74
N LYS A 173 -8.69 22.09 -17.02
CA LYS A 173 -7.24 21.86 -17.16
C LYS A 173 -6.44 22.23 -15.91
N THR A 174 -7.10 22.36 -14.76
CA THR A 174 -6.43 22.64 -13.49
C THR A 174 -5.69 21.40 -12.99
N GLU A 175 -4.50 21.58 -12.43
CA GLU A 175 -3.76 20.48 -11.83
C GLU A 175 -4.06 20.37 -10.34
N LYS A 176 -4.24 19.14 -9.88
CA LYS A 176 -4.35 18.79 -8.46
C LYS A 176 -3.27 17.78 -8.13
N GLN A 177 -2.53 18.02 -7.06
CA GLN A 177 -1.49 17.12 -6.59
C GLN A 177 -1.87 16.51 -5.24
N ILE A 178 -1.58 15.23 -5.09
CA ILE A 178 -1.67 14.49 -3.82
C ILE A 178 -0.27 13.98 -3.51
N LYS A 179 0.22 14.28 -2.30
CA LYS A 179 1.50 13.75 -1.81
C LYS A 179 1.28 12.65 -0.78
N GLY A 180 2.22 11.72 -0.71
CA GLY A 180 2.18 10.65 0.27
C GLY A 180 3.44 9.79 0.26
N LYS A 181 3.37 8.64 0.94
CA LYS A 181 4.43 7.65 1.00
C LYS A 181 4.06 6.41 0.21
N PHE A 182 4.95 6.04 -0.69
CA PHE A 182 5.02 4.72 -1.29
C PHE A 182 5.89 3.86 -0.39
N ILE A 183 5.38 2.70 0.02
CA ILE A 183 6.12 1.74 0.83
C ILE A 183 6.04 0.39 0.14
N GLN A 184 7.19 -0.21 -0.14
CA GLN A 184 7.27 -1.55 -0.69
C GLN A 184 8.24 -2.40 0.11
N THR A 185 7.83 -3.62 0.45
CA THR A 185 8.70 -4.64 1.05
C THR A 185 8.84 -5.83 0.12
N THR A 186 10.06 -6.30 -0.08
CA THR A 186 10.36 -7.40 -1.01
C THR A 186 11.21 -8.48 -0.31
N PRO A 187 10.86 -9.77 -0.39
CA PRO A 187 11.74 -10.84 0.07
C PRO A 187 12.91 -11.01 -0.92
N GLU A 188 14.14 -10.68 -0.49
CA GLU A 188 15.32 -10.61 -1.36
C GLU A 188 16.12 -11.91 -1.36
N SER A 189 16.37 -12.48 -0.18
CA SER A 189 17.20 -13.67 -0.05
C SER A 189 16.84 -14.49 1.19
N TYR A 190 17.42 -15.69 1.26
CA TYR A 190 17.21 -16.64 2.33
C TYR A 190 18.55 -17.24 2.76
N THR A 191 18.79 -17.25 4.06
CA THR A 191 19.88 -18.00 4.68
C THR A 191 19.27 -19.13 5.50
N GLY A 192 19.79 -20.36 5.34
CA GLY A 192 19.26 -21.53 6.02
C GLY A 192 20.35 -22.44 6.55
N ASP A 193 20.21 -22.83 7.81
CA ASP A 193 21.05 -23.84 8.47
C ASP A 193 20.29 -25.17 8.55
N ILE A 194 20.83 -26.18 7.90
CA ILE A 194 20.29 -27.54 7.91
C ILE A 194 21.09 -28.38 8.89
N THR A 195 20.41 -28.95 9.88
CA THR A 195 21.01 -29.90 10.82
C THR A 195 20.30 -31.24 10.75
N MET A 196 21.07 -32.32 10.68
CA MET A 196 20.57 -33.69 10.76
C MET A 196 21.08 -34.32 12.07
N LYS A 197 20.20 -34.94 12.85
CA LYS A 197 20.57 -35.62 14.10
C LYS A 197 19.94 -37.01 14.17
N PRO A 198 20.63 -38.03 14.72
CA PRO A 198 19.99 -39.29 15.06
C PRO A 198 18.82 -39.06 16.04
N ILE A 199 17.73 -39.78 15.84
CA ILE A 199 16.65 -39.91 16.82
C ILE A 199 17.18 -40.89 17.86
N THR A 200 17.65 -40.36 19.00
CA THR A 200 18.05 -41.22 20.11
C THR A 200 16.78 -41.70 20.82
N ALA A 201 16.73 -42.99 21.14
CA ALA A 201 15.73 -43.49 22.06
C ALA A 201 16.12 -43.01 23.46
N ASP A 202 15.26 -42.21 24.09
CA ASP A 202 15.34 -41.90 25.52
C ASP A 202 15.19 -43.18 26.37
#